data_AF-A0AAW2U7L6-F1
#
_entry.id   AF-A0AAW2U7L6-F1
#
_cell.length_a   1.000
_cell.length_b   1.000
_cell.length_c   1.000
_cell.angle_alpha   90.00
_cell.angle_beta   90.00
_cell.angle_gamma   90.00
#
_symmetry.space_group_name_H-M   'P 1'
#
loop_
_entity.id
_entity.type
_entity.pdbx_description
1 polymer ?
#
loop_
_entity_poly.entity_id
_entity_poly.type
_entity_poly.pdbx_seq_one_letter_code
_entity_poly.pdbx_strand_id
1 'polypeptide(L)'
;MDGLLSDLKVLFLDHDLLSYVDGNVDALLEVCEKVRMFYDLGCEMGKVGELMGRSKSIFVEHTKEVLMSKIEYFSKLNVQKDQIGLFLLSRPEIFGFDLEGRVISVSGFLEHFGLEKKEMESLQQKYPHVFGRNRMANLPHVMRSIDLGEWFFEKMKRGDHSLLVSYTIRTMEDDLDKHYMDSLTRLRAKRTYIYAIKKLNFLHSIGFGENRFAVKTLSLLNSSSSQLQQRFDCLLHCGIEYSKLCAMVKLSGKILNQQESILEKKLEFLCNDMGSSLQYLDVFPGYLCYDLEQRIKPRFELHKWLMDQGLCEKEYSLHHNSLQ
;
A
#
# COMPACT_ATOMS: atom_id res chain seq x y z
N MET A 1 12.73 -32.60 1.05
CA MET A 1 13.90 -32.70 0.15
C MET A 1 13.47 -33.23 -1.21
N ASP A 2 12.65 -34.27 -1.26
CA ASP A 2 12.17 -34.89 -2.51
C ASP A 2 11.41 -33.94 -3.45
N GLY A 3 10.56 -33.05 -2.92
CA GLY A 3 9.84 -32.06 -3.74
C GLY A 3 10.78 -31.09 -4.47
N LEU A 4 11.85 -30.64 -3.80
CA LEU A 4 12.86 -29.77 -4.42
C LEU A 4 13.57 -30.48 -5.57
N LEU A 5 14.02 -31.72 -5.33
CA LEU A 5 14.69 -32.52 -6.37
C LEU A 5 13.76 -32.79 -7.55
N SER A 6 12.47 -33.02 -7.29
CA SER A 6 11.45 -33.16 -8.32
C SER A 6 11.33 -31.91 -9.19
N ASP A 7 11.17 -30.74 -8.59
CA ASP A 7 11.04 -29.48 -9.34
C ASP A 7 12.31 -29.14 -10.13
N LEU A 8 13.49 -29.33 -9.52
CA LEU A 8 14.77 -29.08 -10.20
C LEU A 8 14.98 -30.05 -11.36
N LYS A 9 14.59 -31.32 -11.22
CA LYS A 9 14.63 -32.30 -12.31
C LYS A 9 13.77 -31.82 -13.48
N VAL A 10 12.53 -31.42 -13.23
CA VAL A 10 11.62 -30.89 -14.26
C VAL A 10 12.22 -29.66 -14.92
N LEU A 11 12.70 -28.70 -14.13
CA LEU A 11 13.23 -27.44 -14.65
C LEU A 11 14.50 -27.63 -15.49
N PHE A 12 15.49 -28.37 -14.98
CA PHE A 12 16.80 -28.48 -15.61
C PHE A 12 16.90 -29.56 -16.67
N LEU A 13 16.19 -30.69 -16.50
CA LEU A 13 16.25 -31.80 -17.45
C LEU A 13 15.07 -31.77 -18.41
N ASP A 14 13.84 -31.73 -17.90
CA ASP A 14 12.65 -31.92 -18.75
C ASP A 14 12.36 -30.66 -19.60
N HIS A 15 12.61 -29.46 -19.07
CA HIS A 15 12.51 -28.19 -19.81
C HIS A 15 13.86 -27.67 -20.36
N ASP A 16 14.91 -28.49 -20.24
CA ASP A 16 16.26 -28.26 -20.77
C ASP A 16 16.84 -26.87 -20.42
N LEU A 17 16.66 -26.42 -19.19
CA LEU A 17 17.21 -25.12 -18.78
C LEU A 17 18.75 -25.14 -18.70
N LEU A 18 19.37 -26.33 -18.64
CA LEU A 18 20.83 -26.50 -18.62
C LEU A 18 21.51 -26.01 -19.91
N SER A 19 20.85 -26.16 -21.07
CA SER A 19 21.42 -25.71 -22.34
C SER A 19 21.54 -24.19 -22.43
N TYR A 20 20.73 -23.45 -21.66
CA TYR A 20 20.74 -21.98 -21.63
C TYR A 20 21.82 -21.39 -20.71
N VAL A 21 22.36 -22.18 -19.78
CA VAL A 21 23.42 -21.71 -18.87
C VAL A 21 24.82 -22.13 -19.32
N ASP A 22 24.97 -22.84 -20.45
CA ASP A 22 26.23 -23.23 -21.11
C ASP A 22 27.35 -23.72 -20.16
N GLY A 23 26.95 -24.48 -19.12
CA GLY A 23 27.89 -24.98 -18.11
C GLY A 23 28.51 -23.91 -17.19
N ASN A 24 28.04 -22.67 -17.24
CA ASN A 24 28.46 -21.60 -16.35
C ASN A 24 27.86 -21.81 -14.95
N VAL A 25 28.72 -22.13 -13.99
CA VAL A 25 28.35 -22.36 -12.59
C VAL A 25 27.68 -21.14 -11.96
N ASP A 26 28.14 -19.93 -12.30
CA ASP A 26 27.55 -18.69 -11.76
C ASP A 26 26.13 -18.47 -12.30
N ALA A 27 25.90 -18.76 -13.59
CA ALA A 27 24.56 -18.69 -14.18
C ALA A 27 23.62 -19.75 -13.58
N LEU A 28 24.11 -20.96 -13.35
CA LEU A 28 23.36 -22.02 -12.67
C LEU A 28 23.00 -21.63 -11.23
N LEU A 29 23.95 -21.01 -10.52
CA LEU A 29 23.74 -20.50 -9.16
C LEU A 29 22.66 -19.41 -9.17
N GLU A 30 22.72 -18.47 -10.10
CA GLU A 30 21.71 -17.39 -10.22
C GLU A 30 20.30 -17.94 -10.47
N VAL A 31 20.17 -18.95 -11.34
CA VAL A 31 18.90 -19.67 -11.54
C VAL A 31 18.41 -20.30 -10.24
N CYS A 32 19.29 -20.99 -9.50
CA CYS A 32 18.94 -21.63 -8.23
C CYS A 32 18.51 -20.58 -7.19
N GLU A 33 19.14 -19.41 -7.17
CA GLU A 33 18.73 -18.29 -6.30
C GLU A 33 17.33 -17.78 -6.66
N LYS A 34 17.02 -17.61 -7.95
CA LYS A 34 15.67 -17.23 -8.41
C LYS A 34 14.63 -18.29 -8.05
N VAL A 35 14.95 -19.57 -8.21
CA VAL A 35 14.07 -20.69 -7.80
C VAL A 35 13.81 -20.63 -6.29
N ARG A 36 14.86 -20.43 -5.48
CA ARG A 36 14.75 -20.29 -4.03
C ARG A 36 13.81 -19.15 -3.63
N MET A 37 13.84 -18.02 -4.34
CA MET A 37 12.95 -16.90 -4.05
C MET A 37 11.46 -17.27 -4.16
N PHE A 38 11.07 -18.15 -5.09
CA PHE A 38 9.68 -18.64 -5.15
C PHE A 38 9.32 -19.53 -3.96
N TYR A 39 10.25 -20.34 -3.46
CA TYR A 39 10.03 -21.11 -2.23
C TYR A 39 9.97 -20.22 -0.99
N ASP A 40 10.80 -19.17 -0.92
CA ASP A 40 10.75 -18.17 0.16
C ASP A 40 9.44 -17.36 0.14
N LEU A 41 8.77 -17.28 -1.00
CA LEU A 41 7.40 -16.76 -1.12
C LEU A 41 6.32 -17.74 -0.65
N GLY A 42 6.66 -19.01 -0.40
CA GLY A 42 5.71 -20.03 0.03
C GLY A 42 5.17 -20.91 -1.09
N CYS A 43 5.73 -20.87 -2.30
CA CYS A 43 5.41 -21.85 -3.32
C CYS A 43 5.83 -23.26 -2.87
N GLU A 44 4.94 -24.25 -3.04
CA GLU A 44 5.17 -25.59 -2.53
C GLU A 44 6.14 -26.38 -3.41
N MET A 45 7.23 -26.86 -2.81
CA MET A 45 8.21 -27.73 -3.46
C MET A 45 7.56 -29.01 -3.98
N GLY A 46 7.84 -29.35 -5.24
CA GLY A 46 7.28 -30.50 -5.95
C GLY A 46 5.98 -30.18 -6.69
N LYS A 47 5.47 -28.94 -6.61
CA LYS A 47 4.23 -28.52 -7.29
C LYS A 47 4.43 -27.40 -8.31
N VAL A 48 5.59 -26.78 -8.36
CA VAL A 48 5.83 -25.58 -9.19
C VAL A 48 6.87 -25.80 -10.29
N GLY A 49 7.57 -26.93 -10.34
CA GLY A 49 8.59 -27.21 -11.35
C GLY A 49 8.07 -27.10 -12.80
N GLU A 50 6.87 -27.60 -13.07
CA GLU A 50 6.25 -27.50 -14.40
C GLU A 50 5.88 -26.06 -14.76
N LEU A 51 5.42 -25.25 -13.80
CA LEU A 51 5.15 -23.83 -14.03
C LEU A 51 6.46 -23.08 -14.30
N MET A 52 7.49 -23.32 -13.49
CA MET A 52 8.82 -22.72 -13.67
C MET A 52 9.43 -23.07 -15.03
N GLY A 53 9.29 -24.32 -15.47
CA GLY A 53 9.75 -24.76 -16.79
C GLY A 53 9.07 -24.04 -17.95
N ARG A 54 7.74 -23.89 -17.88
CA ARG A 54 6.98 -23.10 -18.86
C ARG A 54 7.34 -21.62 -18.85
N SER A 55 7.68 -21.07 -17.69
CA SER A 55 8.08 -19.67 -17.51
C SER A 55 9.60 -19.48 -17.46
N LYS A 56 10.36 -20.28 -18.21
CA LYS A 56 11.84 -20.27 -18.17
C LYS A 56 12.49 -18.90 -18.42
N SER A 57 11.83 -18.01 -19.17
CA SER A 57 12.30 -16.64 -19.41
C SER A 57 12.58 -15.88 -18.11
N ILE A 58 11.79 -16.13 -17.05
CA ILE A 58 12.02 -15.53 -15.72
C ILE A 58 13.42 -15.84 -15.19
N PHE A 59 13.90 -17.06 -15.44
CA PHE A 59 15.16 -17.56 -14.89
C PHE A 59 16.36 -17.20 -15.76
N VAL A 60 16.18 -17.14 -17.08
CA VAL A 60 17.28 -16.97 -18.05
C VAL A 60 17.40 -15.55 -18.61
N GLU A 61 16.31 -14.78 -18.72
CA GLU A 61 16.31 -13.46 -19.36
C GLU A 61 16.29 -12.29 -18.36
N HIS A 62 15.84 -12.53 -17.13
CA HIS A 62 15.68 -11.49 -16.11
C HIS A 62 16.66 -11.69 -14.97
N THR A 63 17.25 -10.60 -14.48
CA THR A 63 18.14 -10.67 -13.31
C THR A 63 17.35 -10.90 -12.04
N LYS A 64 18.05 -11.33 -10.99
CA LYS A 64 17.47 -11.46 -9.64
C LYS A 64 16.83 -10.17 -9.14
N GLU A 65 17.44 -9.02 -9.42
CA GLU A 65 16.96 -7.70 -9.00
C GLU A 65 15.63 -7.35 -9.66
N VAL A 66 15.45 -7.70 -10.94
CA VAL A 66 14.16 -7.51 -11.64
C VAL A 66 13.08 -8.36 -10.97
N LEU A 67 13.36 -9.62 -10.68
CA LEU A 67 12.43 -10.51 -9.98
C LEU A 67 12.08 -9.97 -8.58
N MET A 68 13.08 -9.53 -7.81
CA MET A 68 12.86 -8.90 -6.51
C MET A 68 11.97 -7.66 -6.62
N SER A 69 12.22 -6.77 -7.58
CA SER A 69 11.40 -5.57 -7.81
C SER A 69 9.94 -5.92 -8.09
N LYS A 70 9.66 -6.95 -8.91
CA LYS A 70 8.29 -7.41 -9.18
C LYS A 70 7.63 -7.97 -7.92
N ILE A 71 8.33 -8.80 -7.16
CA ILE A 71 7.84 -9.35 -5.90
C ILE A 71 7.50 -8.23 -4.91
N GLU A 72 8.39 -7.27 -4.72
CA GLU A 72 8.18 -6.12 -3.83
C GLU A 72 7.02 -5.24 -4.29
N TYR A 73 6.86 -5.05 -5.60
CA TYR A 73 5.74 -4.30 -6.16
C TYR A 73 4.40 -4.93 -5.80
N PHE A 74 4.20 -6.22 -6.08
CA PHE A 74 2.94 -6.90 -5.79
C PHE A 74 2.72 -7.17 -4.29
N SER A 75 3.79 -7.28 -3.49
CA SER A 75 3.69 -7.41 -2.04
C SER A 75 3.03 -6.20 -1.38
N LYS A 76 3.15 -5.01 -1.99
CA LYS A 76 2.51 -3.77 -1.50
C LYS A 76 0.97 -3.78 -1.61
N LEU A 77 0.39 -4.71 -2.38
CA LEU A 77 -1.07 -4.91 -2.46
C LEU A 77 -1.66 -5.60 -1.22
N ASN A 78 -0.81 -6.10 -0.31
CA ASN A 78 -1.22 -6.86 0.88
C ASN A 78 -1.93 -8.18 0.53
N VAL A 79 -1.43 -8.87 -0.50
CA VAL A 79 -1.88 -10.21 -0.91
C VAL A 79 -0.92 -11.28 -0.40
N GLN A 80 -1.38 -12.54 -0.34
CA GLN A 80 -0.56 -13.64 0.16
C GLN A 80 0.67 -13.89 -0.74
N LYS A 81 1.83 -14.15 -0.12
CA LYS A 81 3.11 -14.24 -0.83
C LYS A 81 3.16 -15.40 -1.82
N ASP A 82 2.56 -16.53 -1.49
CA ASP A 82 2.49 -17.73 -2.35
C ASP A 82 1.70 -17.41 -3.63
N GLN A 83 0.62 -16.64 -3.49
CA GLN A 83 -0.20 -16.20 -4.61
C GLN A 83 0.59 -15.28 -5.55
N ILE A 84 1.48 -14.43 -5.01
CA ILE A 84 2.38 -13.59 -5.82
C ILE A 84 3.34 -14.49 -6.62
N GLY A 85 3.97 -15.46 -5.96
CA GLY A 85 4.88 -16.39 -6.62
C GLY A 85 4.20 -17.15 -7.77
N LEU A 86 3.02 -17.72 -7.51
CA LEU A 86 2.23 -18.42 -8.52
C LEU A 86 1.78 -17.51 -9.66
N PHE A 87 1.37 -16.27 -9.35
CA PHE A 87 1.00 -15.28 -10.35
C PHE A 87 2.16 -14.95 -11.29
N LEU A 88 3.35 -14.67 -10.74
CA LEU A 88 4.54 -14.32 -11.53
C LEU A 88 4.96 -15.48 -12.44
N LEU A 89 4.94 -16.72 -11.96
CA LEU A 89 5.20 -17.91 -12.78
C LEU A 89 4.14 -18.12 -13.85
N SER A 90 2.88 -17.84 -13.54
CA SER A 90 1.76 -18.04 -14.47
C SER A 90 1.70 -16.96 -15.56
N ARG A 91 2.27 -15.77 -15.30
CA ARG A 91 2.20 -14.56 -16.14
C ARG A 91 3.58 -13.91 -16.32
N PRO A 92 4.57 -14.60 -16.94
CA PRO A 92 5.93 -14.08 -17.13
C PRO A 92 5.97 -12.77 -17.94
N GLU A 93 4.92 -12.43 -18.69
CA GLU A 93 4.81 -11.19 -19.46
C GLU A 93 4.92 -9.94 -18.56
N ILE A 94 4.57 -10.05 -17.28
CA ILE A 94 4.62 -8.95 -16.31
C ILE A 94 6.03 -8.39 -16.12
N PHE A 95 7.06 -9.19 -16.39
CA PHE A 95 8.45 -8.77 -16.28
C PHE A 95 8.84 -7.77 -17.36
N GLY A 96 8.17 -7.81 -18.52
CA GLY A 96 8.36 -6.83 -19.61
C GLY A 96 7.70 -5.47 -19.36
N PHE A 97 6.90 -5.32 -18.30
CA PHE A 97 6.17 -4.07 -18.07
C PHE A 97 6.93 -3.10 -17.18
N ASP A 98 6.89 -1.81 -17.53
CA ASP A 98 7.37 -0.73 -16.67
C ASP A 98 6.33 -0.43 -15.58
N LEU A 99 6.66 -0.83 -14.35
CA LEU A 99 5.84 -0.60 -13.16
C LEU A 99 6.33 0.57 -12.31
N GLU A 100 7.31 1.34 -12.78
CA GLU A 100 7.93 2.40 -11.98
C GLU A 100 7.73 3.80 -12.58
N GLY A 101 8.12 3.99 -13.84
CA GLY A 101 8.35 5.32 -14.42
C GLY A 101 7.08 6.05 -14.89
N ARG A 102 5.98 5.33 -15.11
CA ARG A 102 4.77 5.89 -15.72
C ARG A 102 3.96 6.72 -14.74
N VAL A 103 3.35 7.79 -15.24
CA VAL A 103 2.30 8.53 -14.54
C VAL A 103 0.94 7.94 -14.92
N ILE A 104 0.06 7.82 -13.94
CA ILE A 104 -1.31 7.33 -14.10
C ILE A 104 -2.31 8.36 -13.57
N SER A 105 -3.48 8.44 -14.17
CA SER A 105 -4.68 9.04 -13.57
C SER A 105 -5.40 7.92 -12.82
N VAL A 106 -5.65 8.08 -11.53
CA VAL A 106 -6.30 7.02 -10.73
C VAL A 106 -7.69 6.70 -11.28
N SER A 107 -8.48 7.73 -11.63
CA SER A 107 -9.83 7.54 -12.18
C SER A 107 -9.76 6.84 -13.54
N GLY A 108 -8.96 7.35 -14.47
CA GLY A 108 -8.84 6.76 -15.80
C GLY A 108 -8.28 5.34 -15.76
N PHE A 109 -7.38 5.05 -14.82
CA PHE A 109 -6.83 3.71 -14.66
C PHE A 109 -7.90 2.73 -14.17
N LEU A 110 -8.67 3.09 -13.13
CA LEU A 110 -9.74 2.25 -12.61
C LEU A 110 -10.85 2.01 -13.65
N GLU A 111 -11.26 3.04 -14.40
CA GLU A 111 -12.21 2.90 -15.51
C GLU A 111 -11.67 1.98 -16.60
N HIS A 112 -10.39 2.11 -16.95
CA HIS A 112 -9.72 1.25 -17.95
C HIS A 112 -9.67 -0.21 -17.52
N PHE A 113 -9.60 -0.48 -16.22
CA PHE A 113 -9.67 -1.83 -15.63
C PHE A 113 -11.12 -2.34 -15.44
N GLY A 114 -12.11 -1.56 -15.89
CA GLY A 114 -13.52 -1.92 -15.90
C GLY A 114 -14.26 -1.65 -14.60
N LEU A 115 -13.80 -0.69 -13.78
CA LEU A 115 -14.57 -0.22 -12.63
C LEU A 115 -15.81 0.54 -13.11
N GLU A 116 -16.98 0.22 -12.55
CA GLU A 116 -18.22 0.88 -12.94
C GLU A 116 -18.26 2.34 -12.47
N LYS A 117 -18.92 3.21 -13.26
CA LYS A 117 -19.04 4.64 -12.93
C LYS A 117 -19.68 4.89 -11.56
N LYS A 118 -20.70 4.12 -11.19
CA LYS A 118 -21.36 4.25 -9.87
C LYS A 118 -20.42 3.89 -8.73
N GLU A 119 -19.61 2.86 -8.92
CA GLU A 119 -18.60 2.45 -7.94
C GLU A 119 -17.49 3.50 -7.83
N MET A 120 -17.04 4.05 -8.97
CA MET A 120 -16.10 5.17 -9.03
C MET A 120 -16.60 6.38 -8.21
N GLU A 121 -17.85 6.79 -8.38
CA GLU A 121 -18.46 7.91 -7.65
C GLU A 121 -18.45 7.66 -6.12
N SER A 122 -18.78 6.43 -5.70
CA SER A 122 -18.71 6.01 -4.28
C SER A 122 -17.29 6.10 -3.72
N LEU A 123 -16.29 5.62 -4.46
CA LEU A 123 -14.88 5.69 -4.06
C LEU A 123 -14.39 7.14 -3.98
N GLN A 124 -14.76 7.99 -4.94
CA GLN A 124 -14.40 9.41 -4.93
C GLN A 124 -14.99 10.15 -3.73
N GLN A 125 -16.20 9.79 -3.30
CA GLN A 125 -16.80 10.35 -2.09
C GLN A 125 -16.09 9.87 -0.82
N LYS A 126 -15.76 8.57 -0.74
CA LYS A 126 -15.17 7.94 0.47
C LYS A 126 -13.67 8.25 0.62
N TYR A 127 -12.92 8.21 -0.47
CA TYR A 127 -11.46 8.32 -0.51
C TYR A 127 -10.96 9.44 -1.45
N PRO A 128 -11.46 10.69 -1.32
CA PRO A 128 -11.16 11.77 -2.27
C PRO A 128 -9.67 12.15 -2.31
N HIS A 129 -8.88 11.79 -1.30
CA HIS A 129 -7.43 12.04 -1.27
C HIS A 129 -6.62 11.15 -2.19
N VAL A 130 -7.17 10.04 -2.67
CA VAL A 130 -6.46 9.09 -3.53
C VAL A 130 -6.48 9.54 -4.99
N PHE A 131 -7.57 10.18 -5.41
CA PHE A 131 -7.82 10.56 -6.80
C PHE A 131 -6.92 11.70 -7.30
N GLY A 132 -6.67 11.73 -8.60
CA GLY A 132 -5.68 12.60 -9.23
C GLY A 132 -4.59 11.77 -9.89
N ARG A 133 -3.50 12.43 -10.30
CA ARG A 133 -2.35 11.73 -10.88
C ARG A 133 -1.52 11.04 -9.80
N ASN A 134 -0.88 9.93 -10.15
CA ASN A 134 0.10 9.25 -9.31
C ASN A 134 1.15 8.56 -10.19
N ARG A 135 2.20 8.00 -9.57
CA ARG A 135 3.17 7.15 -10.26
C ARG A 135 2.70 5.70 -10.26
N MET A 136 3.02 4.98 -11.32
CA MET A 136 2.80 3.55 -11.44
C MET A 136 3.46 2.77 -10.29
N ALA A 137 4.63 3.24 -9.83
CA ALA A 137 5.33 2.71 -8.65
C ALA A 137 4.47 2.69 -7.37
N ASN A 138 3.52 3.62 -7.25
CA ASN A 138 2.66 3.78 -6.08
C ASN A 138 1.28 3.15 -6.27
N LEU A 139 0.97 2.61 -7.45
CA LEU A 139 -0.33 2.02 -7.75
C LEU A 139 -0.76 0.95 -6.73
N PRO A 140 0.12 0.07 -6.21
CA PRO A 140 -0.27 -0.87 -5.17
C PRO A 140 -0.82 -0.20 -3.91
N HIS A 141 -0.18 0.90 -3.49
CA HIS A 141 -0.60 1.69 -2.35
C HIS A 141 -1.88 2.50 -2.63
N VAL A 142 -2.05 2.98 -3.86
CA VAL A 142 -3.33 3.58 -4.32
C VAL A 142 -4.45 2.57 -4.16
N MET A 143 -4.29 1.35 -4.69
CA MET A 143 -5.29 0.28 -4.60
C MET A 143 -5.56 -0.10 -3.15
N ARG A 144 -4.52 -0.22 -2.32
CA ARG A 144 -4.66 -0.52 -0.89
C ARG A 144 -5.34 0.61 -0.10
N SER A 145 -5.15 1.87 -0.49
CA SER A 145 -5.76 3.04 0.16
C SER A 145 -7.28 3.12 -0.05
N ILE A 146 -7.79 2.47 -1.08
CA ILE A 146 -9.23 2.43 -1.46
C ILE A 146 -9.83 1.02 -1.36
N ASP A 147 -9.16 0.09 -0.69
CA ASP A 147 -9.58 -1.31 -0.50
C ASP A 147 -9.80 -2.11 -1.80
N LEU A 148 -9.08 -1.76 -2.88
CA LEU A 148 -9.10 -2.46 -4.16
C LEU A 148 -7.84 -3.30 -4.42
N GLY A 149 -6.99 -3.55 -3.41
CA GLY A 149 -5.74 -4.31 -3.55
C GLY A 149 -5.97 -5.73 -4.09
N GLU A 150 -6.88 -6.47 -3.47
CA GLU A 150 -7.24 -7.83 -3.87
C GLU A 150 -7.99 -7.86 -5.21
N TRP A 151 -8.95 -6.95 -5.41
CA TRP A 151 -9.66 -6.79 -6.68
C TRP A 151 -8.69 -6.59 -7.85
N PHE A 152 -7.72 -5.69 -7.68
CA PHE A 152 -6.72 -5.41 -8.70
C PHE A 152 -5.83 -6.64 -8.94
N PHE A 153 -5.39 -7.31 -7.88
CA PHE A 153 -4.57 -8.52 -8.01
C PHE A 153 -5.30 -9.66 -8.75
N GLU A 154 -6.59 -9.85 -8.48
CA GLU A 154 -7.41 -10.85 -9.18
C GLU A 154 -7.60 -10.52 -10.66
N LYS A 155 -7.75 -9.23 -11.01
CA LYS A 155 -7.74 -8.78 -12.41
C LYS A 155 -6.44 -9.17 -13.12
N MET A 156 -5.30 -8.93 -12.47
CA MET A 156 -3.98 -9.28 -13.00
C MET A 156 -3.85 -10.80 -13.29
N LYS A 157 -4.29 -11.64 -12.35
CA LYS A 157 -4.29 -13.10 -12.49
C LYS A 157 -5.15 -13.59 -13.67
N ARG A 158 -6.31 -12.97 -13.87
CA ARG A 158 -7.31 -13.35 -14.89
C ARG A 158 -6.91 -13.01 -16.34
N GLY A 159 -5.90 -12.17 -16.54
CA GLY A 159 -5.44 -11.81 -17.89
C GLY A 159 -5.36 -10.30 -18.15
N ASP A 160 -5.90 -9.49 -17.24
CA ASP A 160 -5.99 -8.05 -17.41
C ASP A 160 -4.64 -7.34 -17.17
N HIS A 161 -3.57 -8.09 -16.91
CA HIS A 161 -2.21 -7.55 -16.86
C HIS A 161 -1.80 -6.88 -18.18
N SER A 162 -2.33 -7.35 -19.32
CA SER A 162 -2.15 -6.70 -20.62
C SER A 162 -2.70 -5.26 -20.67
N LEU A 163 -3.71 -4.95 -19.84
CA LEU A 163 -4.29 -3.60 -19.77
C LEU A 163 -3.27 -2.57 -19.27
N LEU A 164 -2.27 -2.98 -18.48
CA LEU A 164 -1.17 -2.12 -18.02
C LEU A 164 -0.39 -1.48 -19.17
N VAL A 165 -0.24 -2.18 -20.28
CA VAL A 165 0.49 -1.67 -21.45
C VAL A 165 -0.37 -0.72 -22.27
N SER A 166 -1.66 -1.06 -22.42
CA SER A 166 -2.61 -0.29 -23.23
C SER A 166 -3.08 1.00 -22.56
N TYR A 167 -2.95 1.11 -21.24
CA TYR A 167 -3.36 2.31 -20.53
C TYR A 167 -2.48 3.51 -20.90
N THR A 168 -3.12 4.55 -21.41
CA THR A 168 -2.48 5.85 -21.67
C THR A 168 -3.30 6.96 -21.00
N ILE A 169 -2.61 7.88 -20.34
CA ILE A 169 -3.23 9.15 -19.94
C ILE A 169 -3.58 9.90 -21.23
N ARG A 170 -4.87 10.24 -21.42
CA ARG A 170 -5.35 10.82 -22.68
C ARG A 170 -4.80 12.23 -22.88
N THR A 171 -4.69 13.04 -21.82
CA THR A 171 -4.02 14.33 -21.87
C THR A 171 -3.16 14.61 -20.64
N MET A 172 -2.07 15.37 -20.81
CA MET A 172 -1.26 15.85 -19.68
C MET A 172 -2.05 16.74 -18.72
N GLU A 173 -3.27 17.18 -19.10
CA GLU A 173 -4.24 17.99 -18.36
C GLU A 173 -5.30 17.16 -17.60
N ASP A 174 -5.43 15.86 -17.88
CA ASP A 174 -6.42 15.00 -17.23
C ASP A 174 -6.05 14.78 -15.75
N ASP A 175 -7.05 14.82 -14.87
CA ASP A 175 -6.91 14.66 -13.42
C ASP A 175 -5.90 15.63 -12.76
N LEU A 176 -5.61 16.77 -13.40
CA LEU A 176 -4.82 17.84 -12.82
C LEU A 176 -5.64 18.71 -11.87
N ASP A 177 -5.22 18.71 -10.61
CA ASP A 177 -5.72 19.65 -9.63
C ASP A 177 -4.96 20.99 -9.74
N LYS A 178 -5.64 22.04 -10.21
CA LYS A 178 -5.05 23.39 -10.32
C LYS A 178 -4.51 23.90 -8.98
N HIS A 179 -5.21 23.62 -7.89
CA HIS A 179 -4.79 24.02 -6.55
C HIS A 179 -3.54 23.27 -6.10
N TYR A 180 -3.39 22.00 -6.50
CA TYR A 180 -2.14 21.25 -6.33
C TYR A 180 -0.98 21.93 -7.08
N MET A 181 -1.16 22.27 -8.35
CA MET A 181 -0.13 22.90 -9.18
C MET A 181 0.30 24.27 -8.67
N ASP A 182 -0.66 25.14 -8.32
CA ASP A 182 -0.36 26.46 -7.76
C ASP A 182 0.41 26.35 -6.44
N SER A 183 0.05 25.36 -5.63
CA SER A 183 0.74 25.09 -4.38
C SER A 183 2.14 24.54 -4.60
N LEU A 184 2.33 23.67 -5.59
CA LEU A 184 3.64 23.15 -5.97
C LEU A 184 4.57 24.27 -6.52
N THR A 185 4.04 25.18 -7.32
CA THR A 185 4.76 26.36 -7.81
C THR A 185 5.23 27.23 -6.64
N ARG A 186 4.33 27.53 -5.69
CA ARG A 186 4.67 28.27 -4.46
C ARG A 186 5.67 27.51 -3.59
N LEU A 187 5.62 26.18 -3.57
CA LEU A 187 6.54 25.33 -2.82
C LEU A 187 7.97 25.44 -3.38
N ARG A 188 8.11 25.35 -4.71
CA ARG A 188 9.40 25.39 -5.42
C ARG A 188 10.13 26.72 -5.25
N ALA A 189 9.40 27.81 -5.03
CA ALA A 189 10.00 29.12 -4.75
C ALA A 189 10.63 29.22 -3.33
N LYS A 190 10.34 28.29 -2.41
CA LYS A 190 10.86 28.32 -1.04
C LYS A 190 12.23 27.65 -0.95
N ARG A 191 13.12 28.18 -0.10
CA ARG A 191 14.41 27.54 0.22
C ARG A 191 14.27 26.13 0.81
N THR A 192 13.13 25.82 1.43
CA THR A 192 12.84 24.52 2.06
C THR A 192 12.16 23.52 1.13
N TYR A 193 12.05 23.81 -0.19
CA TYR A 193 11.27 22.99 -1.12
C TYR A 193 11.72 21.52 -1.13
N ILE A 194 13.02 21.23 -1.03
CA ILE A 194 13.55 19.86 -1.07
C ILE A 194 12.92 19.00 0.04
N TYR A 195 12.85 19.54 1.26
CA TYR A 195 12.25 18.83 2.39
C TYR A 195 10.74 18.65 2.21
N ALA A 196 10.06 19.66 1.67
CA ALA A 196 8.63 19.58 1.45
C ALA A 196 8.27 18.63 0.31
N ILE A 197 9.08 18.53 -0.74
CA ILE A 197 8.95 17.52 -1.80
C ILE A 197 9.16 16.11 -1.25
N LYS A 198 10.14 15.89 -0.36
CA LYS A 198 10.30 14.57 0.30
C LYS A 198 9.06 14.16 1.10
N LYS A 199 8.45 15.09 1.84
CA LYS A 199 7.18 14.84 2.56
C LYS A 199 6.01 14.61 1.61
N LEU A 200 5.96 15.32 0.48
CA LEU A 200 4.94 15.13 -0.54
C LEU A 200 5.07 13.78 -1.23
N ASN A 201 6.29 13.36 -1.54
CA ASN A 201 6.58 12.02 -2.07
C ASN A 201 6.15 10.92 -1.10
N PHE A 202 6.34 11.12 0.22
CA PHE A 202 5.79 10.23 1.23
C PHE A 202 4.26 10.12 1.16
N LEU A 203 3.55 11.26 1.02
CA LEU A 203 2.09 11.23 0.85
C LEU A 203 1.68 10.45 -0.41
N HIS A 204 2.38 10.65 -1.53
CA HIS A 204 2.15 9.87 -2.74
C HIS A 204 2.43 8.38 -2.58
N SER A 205 3.49 8.02 -1.83
CA SER A 205 3.83 6.62 -1.59
C SER A 205 2.84 5.91 -0.67
N ILE A 206 2.03 6.63 0.13
CA ILE A 206 0.93 6.04 0.89
C ILE A 206 -0.43 6.10 0.15
N GLY A 207 -0.42 6.47 -1.14
CA GLY A 207 -1.59 6.46 -2.01
C GLY A 207 -2.31 7.79 -2.19
N PHE A 208 -1.80 8.92 -1.69
CA PHE A 208 -2.41 10.23 -2.02
C PHE A 208 -2.12 10.60 -3.48
N GLY A 209 -3.14 11.04 -4.21
CA GLY A 209 -2.98 11.59 -5.55
C GLY A 209 -2.36 12.99 -5.55
N GLU A 210 -1.96 13.46 -6.73
CA GLU A 210 -1.60 14.86 -7.00
C GLU A 210 -2.83 15.76 -6.92
N ASN A 211 -3.29 16.06 -5.70
CA ASN A 211 -4.53 16.79 -5.45
C ASN A 211 -4.43 17.77 -4.25
N ARG A 212 -5.48 18.57 -4.05
CA ARG A 212 -5.59 19.53 -2.94
C ARG A 212 -5.47 18.88 -1.56
N PHE A 213 -5.87 17.62 -1.40
CA PHE A 213 -5.80 16.91 -0.12
C PHE A 213 -4.35 16.58 0.25
N ALA A 214 -3.51 16.19 -0.71
CA ALA A 214 -2.08 15.98 -0.50
C ALA A 214 -1.39 17.27 -0.03
N VAL A 215 -1.65 18.40 -0.68
CA VAL A 215 -1.07 19.70 -0.29
C VAL A 215 -1.61 20.17 1.07
N LYS A 216 -2.91 20.03 1.33
CA LYS A 216 -3.49 20.37 2.62
C LYS A 216 -2.84 19.54 3.73
N THR A 217 -2.69 18.24 3.53
CA THR A 217 -2.05 17.33 4.48
C THR A 217 -0.59 17.70 4.67
N LEU A 218 0.15 17.96 3.59
CA LEU A 218 1.56 18.40 3.63
C LEU A 218 1.77 19.61 4.54
N SER A 219 0.84 20.57 4.53
CA SER A 219 0.91 21.78 5.38
C SER A 219 0.83 21.49 6.89
N LEU A 220 0.31 20.32 7.26
CA LEU A 220 0.15 19.89 8.66
C LEU A 220 1.34 19.05 9.15
N LEU A 221 2.22 18.61 8.26
CA LEU A 221 3.34 17.70 8.57
C LEU A 221 4.62 18.49 8.88
N ASN A 222 5.17 18.22 10.06
CA ASN A 222 6.37 18.91 10.56
C ASN A 222 7.62 18.02 10.58
N SER A 223 7.46 16.71 10.45
CA SER A 223 8.56 15.73 10.52
C SER A 223 9.18 15.38 9.18
N SER A 224 10.38 14.77 9.20
CA SER A 224 11.04 14.30 7.97
C SER A 224 10.25 13.15 7.32
N SER A 225 10.46 12.91 6.02
CA SER A 225 9.80 11.79 5.32
C SER A 225 10.10 10.42 5.96
N SER A 226 11.30 10.22 6.51
CA SER A 226 11.66 8.98 7.21
C SER A 226 10.89 8.81 8.52
N GLN A 227 10.76 9.86 9.32
CA GLN A 227 9.99 9.84 10.56
C GLN A 227 8.49 9.66 10.30
N LEU A 228 7.98 10.28 9.22
CA LEU A 228 6.59 10.10 8.80
C LEU A 228 6.32 8.64 8.43
N GLN A 229 7.24 7.99 7.70
CA GLN A 229 7.15 6.57 7.37
C GLN A 229 7.18 5.70 8.63
N GLN A 230 8.13 5.93 9.54
CA GLN A 230 8.24 5.17 10.80
C GLN A 230 6.94 5.23 11.62
N ARG A 231 6.31 6.40 11.72
CA ARG A 231 5.05 6.58 12.46
C ARG A 231 3.86 5.98 11.74
N PHE A 232 3.82 6.07 10.42
CA PHE A 232 2.81 5.41 9.62
C PHE A 232 2.89 3.89 9.80
N ASP A 233 4.10 3.33 9.73
CA ASP A 233 4.34 1.91 9.94
C ASP A 233 4.01 1.49 11.37
N CYS A 234 4.39 2.27 12.39
CA CYS A 234 4.00 2.03 13.80
C CYS A 234 2.49 1.87 13.95
N LEU A 235 1.69 2.75 13.34
CA LEU A 235 0.23 2.69 13.39
C LEU A 235 -0.33 1.45 12.67
N LEU A 236 0.27 1.02 11.56
CA LEU A 236 -0.08 -0.25 10.91
C LEU A 236 0.24 -1.45 11.81
N HIS A 237 1.41 -1.46 12.46
CA HIS A 237 1.81 -2.53 13.38
C HIS A 237 0.90 -2.60 14.62
N CYS A 238 0.32 -1.47 15.02
CA CYS A 238 -0.70 -1.42 16.07
C CYS A 238 -2.07 -1.96 15.63
N GLY A 239 -2.22 -2.43 14.39
CA GLY A 239 -3.43 -3.07 13.87
C GLY A 239 -4.42 -2.13 13.17
N ILE A 240 -4.04 -0.87 12.90
CA ILE A 240 -4.87 0.02 12.08
C ILE A 240 -4.75 -0.41 10.62
N GLU A 241 -5.90 -0.65 9.98
CA GLU A 241 -5.96 -1.00 8.56
C GLU A 241 -5.42 0.14 7.68
N TYR A 242 -4.75 -0.22 6.59
CA TYR A 242 -4.06 0.74 5.71
C TYR A 242 -4.98 1.81 5.11
N SER A 243 -6.13 1.42 4.56
CA SER A 243 -7.11 2.36 3.98
C SER A 243 -7.67 3.31 5.04
N LYS A 244 -7.99 2.78 6.22
CA LYS A 244 -8.42 3.56 7.39
C LYS A 244 -7.35 4.55 7.79
N LEU A 245 -6.10 4.12 7.93
CA LEU A 245 -4.99 5.00 8.29
C LEU A 245 -4.80 6.13 7.25
N CYS A 246 -4.87 5.82 5.95
CA CYS A 246 -4.82 6.85 4.91
C CYS A 246 -5.97 7.86 5.03
N ALA A 247 -7.19 7.40 5.30
CA ALA A 247 -8.34 8.26 5.56
C ALA A 247 -8.15 9.12 6.83
N MET A 248 -7.59 8.55 7.90
CA MET A 248 -7.24 9.27 9.13
C MET A 248 -6.21 10.36 8.87
N VAL A 249 -5.16 10.08 8.08
CA VAL A 249 -4.14 11.05 7.69
C VAL A 249 -4.74 12.19 6.87
N LYS A 250 -5.69 11.90 5.97
CA LYS A 250 -6.43 12.92 5.22
C LYS A 250 -7.24 13.84 6.15
N LEU A 251 -7.85 13.29 7.19
CA LEU A 251 -8.66 14.05 8.15
C LEU A 251 -7.78 14.84 9.13
N SER A 252 -6.72 14.22 9.64
CA SER A 252 -5.81 14.78 10.65
C SER A 252 -4.37 14.34 10.41
N GLY A 253 -3.68 15.00 9.47
CA GLY A 253 -2.26 14.72 9.19
C GLY A 253 -1.33 14.91 10.39
N LYS A 254 -1.75 15.69 11.40
CA LYS A 254 -0.99 15.94 12.64
C LYS A 254 -0.72 14.68 13.47
N ILE A 255 -1.44 13.59 13.23
CA ILE A 255 -1.19 12.28 13.87
C ILE A 255 0.25 11.84 13.61
N LEU A 256 0.75 12.04 12.38
CA LEU A 256 2.11 11.68 12.00
C LEU A 256 3.18 12.64 12.56
N ASN A 257 2.81 13.65 13.36
CA ASN A 257 3.75 14.47 14.12
C ASN A 257 4.01 13.95 15.54
N GLN A 258 3.25 12.94 16.00
CA GLN A 258 3.39 12.35 17.32
C GLN A 258 4.56 11.36 17.37
N GLN A 259 5.18 11.18 18.54
CA GLN A 259 6.19 10.14 18.73
C GLN A 259 5.55 8.75 18.77
N GLU A 260 6.24 7.76 18.24
CA GLU A 260 5.83 6.36 18.13
C GLU A 260 5.41 5.77 19.49
N SER A 261 6.26 5.94 20.51
CA SER A 261 5.98 5.48 21.88
C SER A 261 4.76 6.16 22.52
N ILE A 262 4.41 7.37 22.09
CA ILE A 262 3.22 8.09 22.57
C ILE A 262 1.97 7.62 21.82
N LEU A 263 2.09 7.29 20.52
CA LEU A 263 0.99 6.71 19.74
C LEU A 263 0.61 5.35 20.32
N GLU A 264 1.58 4.48 20.58
CA GLU A 264 1.37 3.17 21.19
C GLU A 264 0.63 3.28 22.53
N LYS A 265 1.10 4.13 23.45
CA LYS A 265 0.43 4.35 24.75
C LYS A 265 -0.99 4.89 24.61
N LYS A 266 -1.27 5.75 23.63
CA LYS A 266 -2.61 6.27 23.38
C LYS A 266 -3.56 5.19 22.85
N LEU A 267 -3.05 4.30 22.01
CA LEU A 267 -3.81 3.17 21.47
C LEU A 267 -4.04 2.09 22.55
N GLU A 268 -3.03 1.81 23.36
CA GLU A 268 -3.15 0.94 24.52
C GLU A 268 -4.21 1.45 25.48
N PHE A 269 -4.17 2.74 25.84
CA PHE A 269 -5.17 3.36 26.71
C PHE A 269 -6.58 3.32 26.09
N LEU A 270 -6.69 3.54 24.78
CA LEU A 270 -7.98 3.47 24.09
C LEU A 270 -8.59 2.06 24.19
N CYS A 271 -7.79 1.03 23.96
CA CYS A 271 -8.26 -0.35 23.93
C CYS A 271 -8.46 -0.94 25.33
N ASN A 272 -7.49 -0.74 26.23
CA ASN A 272 -7.44 -1.43 27.51
C ASN A 272 -8.20 -0.69 28.61
N ASP A 273 -7.97 0.63 28.73
CA ASP A 273 -8.57 1.43 29.81
C ASP A 273 -9.94 1.96 29.42
N MET A 274 -10.09 2.48 28.20
CA MET A 274 -11.37 2.99 27.69
C MET A 274 -12.28 1.90 27.11
N GLY A 275 -11.79 0.66 26.98
CA GLY A 275 -12.55 -0.47 26.44
C GLY A 275 -13.02 -0.30 24.99
N SER A 276 -12.43 0.64 24.25
CA SER A 276 -12.89 1.04 22.91
C SER A 276 -12.10 0.33 21.82
N SER A 277 -12.77 -0.02 20.71
CA SER A 277 -12.06 -0.60 19.56
C SER A 277 -11.29 0.46 18.77
N LEU A 278 -10.28 0.03 18.00
CA LEU A 278 -9.57 0.90 17.06
C LEU A 278 -10.50 1.55 16.01
N GLN A 279 -11.67 0.96 15.74
CA GLN A 279 -12.67 1.52 14.82
C GLN A 279 -13.20 2.88 15.29
N TYR A 280 -13.07 3.22 16.58
CA TYR A 280 -13.37 4.57 17.06
C TYR A 280 -12.58 5.66 16.30
N LEU A 281 -11.36 5.33 15.85
CA LEU A 281 -10.50 6.23 15.11
C LEU A 281 -11.01 6.53 13.69
N ASP A 282 -11.93 5.72 13.15
CA ASP A 282 -12.58 6.02 11.86
C ASP A 282 -13.46 7.27 11.97
N VAL A 283 -14.06 7.48 13.14
CA VAL A 283 -14.94 8.63 13.42
C VAL A 283 -14.10 9.80 13.94
N PHE A 284 -13.18 9.54 14.88
CA PHE A 284 -12.42 10.59 15.55
C PHE A 284 -10.90 10.33 15.60
N PRO A 285 -10.20 10.42 14.45
CA PRO A 285 -8.76 10.22 14.41
C PRO A 285 -7.98 11.32 15.15
N GLY A 286 -8.62 12.48 15.37
CA GLY A 286 -8.08 13.58 16.17
C GLY A 286 -7.75 13.19 17.61
N TYR A 287 -8.30 12.09 18.14
CA TYR A 287 -7.94 11.51 19.43
C TYR A 287 -6.42 11.41 19.60
N LEU A 288 -5.72 10.89 18.59
CA LEU A 288 -4.27 10.68 18.64
C LEU A 288 -3.46 11.98 18.71
N CYS A 289 -4.06 13.13 18.39
CA CYS A 289 -3.40 14.44 18.46
C CYS A 289 -3.47 15.09 19.86
N TYR A 290 -4.26 14.55 20.78
CA TYR A 290 -4.39 15.12 22.12
C TYR A 290 -3.38 14.55 23.11
N ASP A 291 -3.07 15.33 24.15
CA ASP A 291 -2.18 14.89 25.21
C ASP A 291 -2.83 13.78 26.06
N LEU A 292 -2.10 12.69 26.30
CA LEU A 292 -2.64 11.53 27.01
C LEU A 292 -2.92 11.86 28.49
N GLU A 293 -1.96 12.49 29.16
CA GLU A 293 -2.00 12.72 30.61
C GLU A 293 -2.81 13.96 30.99
N GLN A 294 -2.70 15.02 30.20
CA GLN A 294 -3.29 16.33 30.52
C GLN A 294 -4.68 16.52 29.91
N ARG A 295 -5.08 15.67 28.96
CA ARG A 295 -6.30 15.91 28.18
C ARG A 295 -7.19 14.68 28.03
N ILE A 296 -6.64 13.53 27.67
CA ILE A 296 -7.43 12.31 27.45
C ILE A 296 -7.83 11.69 28.80
N LYS A 297 -6.85 11.29 29.61
CA LYS A 297 -7.10 10.64 30.91
C LYS A 297 -8.00 11.45 31.86
N PRO A 298 -7.77 12.75 32.10
CA PRO A 298 -8.60 13.51 33.05
C PRO A 298 -10.07 13.58 32.64
N ARG A 299 -10.34 13.63 31.32
CA ARG A 299 -11.72 13.66 30.81
C ARG A 299 -12.38 12.29 30.85
N PHE A 300 -11.61 11.23 30.59
CA PHE A 300 -12.09 9.87 30.73
C PHE A 300 -12.45 9.57 32.18
N GLU A 301 -11.58 9.90 33.15
CA GLU A 301 -11.86 9.69 34.57
C GLU A 301 -13.08 10.47 35.06
N LEU A 302 -13.22 11.74 34.64
CA LEU A 302 -14.41 12.52 34.96
C LEU A 302 -15.68 11.89 34.37
N HIS A 303 -15.61 11.45 33.11
CA HIS A 303 -16.74 10.78 32.46
C HIS A 303 -17.11 9.48 33.18
N LYS A 304 -16.11 8.65 33.51
CA LYS A 304 -16.29 7.40 34.26
C LYS A 304 -16.94 7.66 35.62
N TRP A 305 -16.45 8.67 36.35
CA TRP A 305 -17.06 9.08 37.62
C TRP A 305 -18.52 9.52 37.44
N LEU A 306 -18.84 10.31 36.41
CA LEU A 306 -20.24 10.71 36.13
C LEU A 306 -21.15 9.52 35.83
N MET A 307 -20.65 8.53 35.09
CA MET A 307 -21.38 7.26 34.83
C MET A 307 -21.61 6.49 36.13
N ASP A 308 -20.58 6.37 36.99
CA ASP A 308 -20.67 5.68 38.27
C ASP A 308 -21.67 6.35 39.24
N GLN A 309 -21.86 7.67 39.13
CA GLN A 309 -22.86 8.43 39.89
C GLN A 309 -24.26 8.42 39.26
N GLY A 310 -24.45 7.80 38.09
CA GLY A 310 -25.72 7.81 37.35
C GLY A 310 -26.11 9.20 36.81
N LEU A 311 -25.16 10.13 36.69
CA LEU A 311 -25.39 11.49 36.20
C LEU A 311 -25.28 11.60 34.67
N CYS A 312 -24.97 10.50 33.99
CA CYS A 312 -24.94 10.41 32.55
C CYS A 312 -25.61 9.12 32.07
N GLU A 313 -26.65 9.25 31.26
CA GLU A 313 -27.42 8.12 30.70
C GLU A 313 -26.88 7.62 29.36
N LYS A 314 -26.01 8.40 28.72
CA LYS A 314 -25.38 8.00 27.45
C LYS A 314 -23.98 7.49 27.74
N GLU A 315 -23.73 6.22 27.43
CA GLU A 315 -22.41 5.83 26.96
C GLU A 315 -22.08 6.80 25.82
N TYR A 316 -21.20 7.77 26.06
CA TYR A 316 -20.70 8.59 24.97
C TYR A 316 -20.18 7.61 23.92
N SER A 317 -20.68 7.77 22.69
CA SER A 317 -20.50 6.90 21.55
C SER A 317 -19.03 6.68 21.18
N LEU A 318 -18.31 5.93 22.00
CA LEU A 318 -17.11 5.17 21.62
C LEU A 318 -17.56 3.89 20.88
N HIS A 319 -18.82 3.49 21.11
CA HIS A 319 -19.60 2.61 20.26
C HIS A 319 -20.91 3.32 19.89
N HIS A 320 -21.07 3.75 18.64
CA HIS A 320 -22.41 3.74 18.06
C HIS A 320 -22.39 3.68 16.54
N ASN A 321 -22.98 2.58 16.08
CA ASN A 321 -23.94 2.47 14.98
C ASN A 321 -23.60 3.20 13.68
N SER A 322 -23.12 2.40 12.73
CA SER A 322 -23.54 2.46 11.34
C SER A 322 -25.06 2.62 11.23
N LEU A 323 -25.52 3.84 10.93
CA LEU A 323 -26.83 4.23 10.43
C LEU A 323 -26.55 5.51 9.60
N GLN A 324 -26.87 5.68 8.32
CA GLN A 324 -27.76 5.01 7.36
C GLN A 324 -27.13 5.10 5.97
#